data_AF-X1VU82-F1
#
_entry.id   AF-X1VU82-F1
#
_cell.length_a   1.000
_cell.length_b   1.000
_cell.length_c   1.000
_cell.angle_alpha   90.00
_cell.angle_beta   90.00
_cell.angle_gamma   90.00
#
_symmetry.space_group_name_H-M   'P 1'
#
loop_
_entity.id
_entity.type
_entity.pdbx_description
1 polymer ?
#
loop_
_entity_poly.entity_id
_entity_poly.type
_entity_poly.pdbx_seq_one_letter_code
_entity_poly.pdbx_strand_id
1 'polypeptide(L)'
;MKIGSVLPEKHWRSGKKRGEKQMNDTEKRLRTYRALTTNPEWIEILQDALALQEREEAEYAVREYSWLGFEWFEVHANPQTLKKMVTLKLLNITFSSHSATHYKIADPPLLREAIQAMSEPAPLV
;
A
#
# COMPACT_ATOMS: atom_id res chain seq x y z
N MET A 1 49.86 25.03 32.55
CA MET A 1 49.10 25.57 31.40
C MET A 1 47.83 24.72 31.26
N LYS A 2 46.64 25.24 31.63
CA LYS A 2 45.58 25.81 30.75
C LYS A 2 45.15 24.81 29.65
N ILE A 3 43.89 24.45 29.38
CA ILE A 3 42.54 24.93 29.75
C ILE A 3 41.50 24.00 29.07
N GLY A 4 40.34 23.83 29.69
CA GLY A 4 39.04 23.69 29.00
C GLY A 4 38.56 22.26 28.68
N SER A 5 37.28 21.95 28.62
CA SER A 5 36.04 22.69 28.87
C SER A 5 34.89 21.66 28.94
N VAL A 6 33.90 21.98 29.77
CA VAL A 6 32.61 21.31 29.98
C VAL A 6 31.87 21.02 28.65
N LEU A 7 31.27 19.83 28.54
CA LEU A 7 30.00 19.65 27.82
C LEU A 7 29.10 18.66 28.59
N PRO A 8 27.87 19.04 28.97
CA PRO A 8 26.96 18.17 29.72
C PRO A 8 26.24 17.17 28.81
N GLU A 9 25.87 16.04 29.41
CA GLU A 9 25.05 14.98 28.82
C GLU A 9 23.81 15.54 28.15
N LYS A 10 23.69 15.30 26.84
CA LYS A 10 22.46 15.60 26.10
C LYS A 10 21.40 14.59 26.54
N HIS A 11 20.49 15.04 27.40
CA HIS A 11 19.17 14.44 27.58
C HIS A 11 18.48 14.33 26.21
N TRP A 12 18.55 13.15 25.60
CA TRP A 12 17.71 12.80 24.46
C TRP A 12 16.27 12.70 24.97
N ARG A 13 15.49 13.76 24.74
CA ARG A 13 14.05 13.76 24.98
C ARG A 13 13.43 12.67 24.12
N SER A 14 13.00 11.59 24.75
CA SER A 14 12.14 10.57 24.17
C SER A 14 10.92 11.25 23.54
N GLY A 15 10.93 11.36 22.22
CA GLY A 15 9.81 11.82 21.43
C GLY A 15 8.63 10.89 21.67
N LYS A 16 7.67 11.38 22.45
CA LYS A 16 6.34 10.81 22.65
C LYS A 16 5.80 10.34 21.29
N LYS A 17 5.81 9.03 21.04
CA LYS A 17 5.22 8.44 19.82
C LYS A 17 3.75 8.87 19.82
N ARG A 18 3.39 9.79 18.92
CA ARG A 18 1.98 10.05 18.60
C ARG A 18 1.46 8.72 18.09
N GLY A 19 0.62 8.06 18.90
CA GLY A 19 -0.07 6.85 18.47
C GLY A 19 -0.79 7.16 17.17
N GLU A 20 -0.43 6.45 16.11
CA GLU A 20 -1.29 6.36 14.93
C GLU A 20 -2.65 5.90 15.44
N LYS A 21 -3.64 6.80 15.40
CA LYS A 21 -5.03 6.46 15.64
C LYS A 21 -5.37 5.37 14.62
N GLN A 22 -5.53 4.12 15.08
CA GLN A 22 -6.01 3.04 14.23
C GLN A 22 -7.33 3.51 13.61
N MET A 23 -7.32 3.68 12.29
CA MET A 23 -8.52 3.98 11.53
C MET A 23 -9.47 2.79 11.66
N ASN A 24 -10.74 3.06 11.98
CA ASN A 24 -11.74 2.00 12.09
C ASN A 24 -12.03 1.41 10.70
N ASP A 25 -12.58 0.19 10.64
CA ASP A 25 -12.84 -0.52 9.39
C ASP A 25 -13.70 0.29 8.40
N THR A 26 -14.71 0.99 8.93
CA THR A 26 -15.61 1.85 8.15
C THR A 26 -14.87 2.99 7.45
N GLU A 27 -13.94 3.65 8.12
CA GLU A 27 -13.11 4.71 7.53
C GLU A 27 -12.20 4.14 6.42
N LYS A 28 -11.67 2.92 6.59
CA LYS A 28 -10.84 2.26 5.56
C LYS A 28 -11.67 1.98 4.32
N ARG A 29 -12.85 1.37 4.50
CA ARG A 29 -13.83 1.13 3.42
C ARG A 29 -14.13 2.42 2.68
N LEU A 30 -14.61 3.44 3.39
CA LEU A 30 -14.98 4.73 2.79
C LEU A 30 -13.85 5.36 1.98
N ARG A 31 -12.61 5.28 2.48
CA ARG A 31 -11.44 5.77 1.74
C ARG A 31 -11.22 4.97 0.45
N THR A 32 -11.27 3.64 0.51
CA THR A 32 -11.11 2.77 -0.66
C THR A 32 -12.17 3.06 -1.71
N TYR A 33 -13.45 3.06 -1.33
CA TYR A 33 -14.56 3.39 -2.25
C TYR A 33 -14.41 4.78 -2.87
N ARG A 34 -14.07 5.80 -2.08
CA ARG A 34 -13.82 7.16 -2.60
C ARG A 34 -12.67 7.20 -3.58
N ALA A 35 -11.59 6.46 -3.31
CA ALA A 35 -10.44 6.41 -4.20
C ALA A 35 -10.82 5.80 -5.57
N LEU A 36 -11.54 4.68 -5.58
CA LEU A 36 -11.95 4.00 -6.82
C LEU A 36 -13.01 4.78 -7.60
N THR A 37 -14.00 5.36 -6.93
CA THR A 37 -15.03 6.20 -7.58
C THR A 37 -14.46 7.48 -8.20
N THR A 38 -13.42 8.05 -7.59
CA THR A 38 -12.77 9.28 -8.08
C THR A 38 -11.75 8.99 -9.19
N ASN A 39 -11.22 7.76 -9.24
CA ASN A 39 -10.18 7.35 -10.20
C ASN A 39 -10.57 5.99 -10.80
N PRO A 40 -11.61 5.93 -11.65
CA PRO A 40 -12.11 4.66 -12.20
C PRO A 40 -11.06 3.94 -13.06
N GLU A 41 -10.09 4.66 -13.64
CA GLU A 41 -8.99 4.07 -14.41
C GLU A 41 -8.03 3.23 -13.55
N TRP A 42 -8.10 3.35 -12.22
CA TRP A 42 -7.31 2.54 -11.31
C TRP A 42 -7.85 1.12 -11.16
N ILE A 43 -9.11 0.89 -11.52
CA ILE A 43 -9.77 -0.40 -11.33
C ILE A 43 -9.05 -1.50 -12.10
N GLU A 44 -8.72 -1.26 -13.38
CA GLU A 44 -8.00 -2.22 -14.23
C GLU A 44 -6.62 -2.57 -13.66
N ILE A 45 -5.84 -1.55 -13.29
CA ILE A 45 -4.51 -1.73 -12.67
C ILE A 45 -4.61 -2.56 -11.38
N LEU A 46 -5.62 -2.28 -10.56
CA LEU A 46 -5.81 -2.95 -9.27
C LEU A 46 -6.37 -4.37 -9.43
N GLN A 47 -7.12 -4.65 -10.50
CA GLN A 47 -7.53 -6.00 -10.87
C GLN A 47 -6.33 -6.85 -11.28
N ASP A 48 -5.46 -6.32 -12.16
CA ASP A 48 -4.23 -7.01 -12.58
C ASP A 48 -3.32 -7.28 -11.38
N ALA A 49 -3.13 -6.27 -10.52
CA ALA A 49 -2.34 -6.40 -9.30
C ALA A 49 -2.91 -7.46 -8.33
N LEU A 50 -4.23 -7.52 -8.18
CA LEU A 50 -4.90 -8.49 -7.32
C LEU A 50 -4.74 -9.92 -7.87
N ALA A 51 -4.97 -10.11 -9.17
CA ALA A 51 -4.80 -11.41 -9.83
C ALA A 51 -3.35 -11.92 -9.75
N LEU A 52 -2.38 -11.03 -9.97
CA LEU A 52 -0.97 -11.34 -9.83
C LEU A 52 -0.62 -11.75 -8.39
N GLN A 53 -1.07 -10.97 -7.40
CA GLN A 53 -0.82 -11.29 -5.99
C GLN A 53 -1.45 -12.62 -5.57
N GLU A 54 -2.69 -12.90 -5.97
CA GLU A 54 -3.36 -14.18 -5.69
C GLU A 54 -2.61 -15.37 -6.31
N ARG A 55 -2.13 -15.23 -7.55
CA ARG A 55 -1.34 -16.27 -8.23
C ARG A 55 -0.04 -16.55 -7.47
N GLU A 56 0.73 -15.51 -7.15
CA GLU A 56 2.03 -15.65 -6.49
C GLU A 56 1.88 -16.15 -5.04
N GLU A 57 0.83 -15.74 -4.32
CA GLU A 57 0.53 -16.26 -2.98
C GLU A 57 0.07 -17.73 -3.02
N ALA A 58 -0.65 -18.16 -4.06
CA ALA A 58 -1.00 -19.57 -4.26
C ALA A 58 0.25 -20.42 -4.59
N GLU A 59 1.17 -19.90 -5.41
CA GLU A 59 2.43 -20.57 -5.74
C GLU A 59 3.43 -20.56 -4.57
N TYR A 60 3.34 -19.60 -3.64
CA TYR A 60 4.17 -19.55 -2.45
C TYR A 60 4.03 -20.80 -1.57
N ALA A 61 2.85 -21.43 -1.53
CA ALA A 61 2.68 -22.70 -0.82
C ALA A 61 3.63 -23.82 -1.32
N VAL A 62 4.21 -23.63 -2.51
CA VAL A 62 5.10 -24.58 -3.19
C VAL A 62 6.56 -24.12 -3.20
N ARG A 63 6.84 -22.83 -2.96
CA ARG A 63 8.19 -22.23 -3.10
C ARG A 63 8.78 -21.78 -1.76
N GLU A 64 10.09 -21.92 -1.60
CA GLU A 64 10.82 -21.55 -0.37
C GLU A 64 11.04 -20.03 -0.19
N TYR A 65 10.78 -19.22 -1.23
CA TYR A 65 11.02 -17.78 -1.23
C TYR A 65 9.73 -16.97 -1.27
N SER A 66 9.64 -15.94 -0.43
CA SER A 66 8.50 -15.02 -0.38
C SER A 66 8.50 -14.06 -1.58
N TRP A 67 7.40 -14.02 -2.33
CA TRP A 67 7.20 -13.05 -3.40
C TRP A 67 7.26 -11.62 -2.85
N LEU A 68 8.10 -10.77 -3.47
CA LEU A 68 8.35 -9.40 -3.01
C LEU A 68 7.19 -8.47 -3.33
N GLY A 69 6.35 -8.77 -4.29
CA GLY A 69 5.32 -7.87 -4.83
C GLY A 69 5.55 -7.59 -6.31
N PHE A 70 4.68 -6.80 -6.91
CA PHE A 70 4.73 -6.48 -8.33
C PHE A 70 5.44 -5.18 -8.60
N GLU A 71 6.00 -5.04 -9.80
CA GLU A 71 6.53 -3.81 -10.35
C GLU A 71 5.57 -3.17 -11.34
N TRP A 72 5.82 -1.89 -11.68
CA TRP A 72 4.91 -1.07 -12.49
C TRP A 72 4.60 -1.65 -13.87
N PHE A 73 5.54 -2.36 -14.47
CA PHE A 73 5.40 -2.93 -15.81
C PHE A 73 4.55 -4.20 -15.83
N GLU A 74 4.42 -4.90 -14.70
CA GLU A 74 3.60 -6.13 -14.60
C GLU A 74 2.10 -5.83 -14.58
N VAL A 75 1.73 -4.61 -14.21
CA VAL A 75 0.34 -4.12 -14.15
C VAL A 75 0.11 -2.93 -15.10
N HIS A 76 1.03 -2.73 -16.05
CA HIS A 76 0.98 -1.69 -17.07
C HIS A 76 0.66 -0.27 -16.55
N ALA A 77 1.15 0.08 -15.36
CA ALA A 77 0.85 1.34 -14.70
C ALA A 77 2.00 2.34 -14.73
N ASN A 78 1.68 3.64 -14.76
CA ASN A 78 2.68 4.67 -14.52
C ASN A 78 3.13 4.63 -13.03
N PRO A 79 4.44 4.65 -12.72
CA PRO A 79 4.94 4.69 -11.35
C PRO A 79 4.35 5.81 -10.47
N GLN A 80 4.00 6.96 -11.06
CA GLN A 80 3.36 8.06 -10.33
C GLN A 80 1.94 7.69 -9.87
N THR A 81 1.20 6.94 -10.68
CA THR A 81 -0.13 6.41 -10.32
C THR A 81 -0.03 5.46 -9.14
N LEU A 82 0.93 4.52 -9.16
CA LEU A 82 1.16 3.60 -8.05
C LEU A 82 1.54 4.35 -6.75
N LYS A 83 2.36 5.41 -6.84
CA LYS A 83 2.67 6.26 -5.67
C LYS A 83 1.43 6.97 -5.09
N LYS A 84 0.49 7.40 -5.94
CA LYS A 84 -0.81 7.94 -5.47
C LYS A 84 -1.63 6.87 -4.75
N MET A 85 -1.68 5.65 -5.30
CA MET A 85 -2.36 4.51 -4.66
C MET A 85 -1.73 4.14 -3.32
N VAL A 86 -0.40 4.22 -3.19
CA VAL A 86 0.31 4.06 -1.89
C VAL A 86 -0.10 5.16 -0.90
N THR A 87 -0.15 6.41 -1.35
CA THR A 87 -0.56 7.55 -0.51
C THR A 87 -2.00 7.38 0.01
N LEU A 88 -2.88 6.79 -0.81
CA LEU A 88 -4.26 6.48 -0.46
C LEU A 88 -4.43 5.12 0.24
N LYS A 89 -3.31 4.46 0.56
CA LYS A 89 -3.26 3.17 1.28
C LYS A 89 -4.06 2.06 0.58
N LEU A 90 -4.04 2.05 -0.75
CA LEU A 90 -4.51 0.93 -1.58
C LEU A 90 -3.38 -0.07 -1.82
N LEU A 91 -2.14 0.44 -1.92
CA LEU A 91 -0.91 -0.34 -2.08
C LEU A 91 0.05 -0.08 -0.92
N ASN A 92 0.91 -1.06 -0.64
CA ASN A 92 2.08 -0.92 0.22
C ASN A 92 3.35 -1.09 -0.62
N ILE A 93 4.39 -0.31 -0.30
CA ILE A 93 5.75 -0.58 -0.81
C ILE A 93 6.37 -1.64 0.09
N THR A 94 6.74 -2.77 -0.50
CA THR A 94 7.32 -3.93 0.20
C THR A 94 8.83 -4.01 0.04
N PHE A 95 9.35 -3.53 -1.09
CA PHE A 95 10.77 -3.42 -1.36
C PHE A 95 11.05 -2.21 -2.25
N SER A 96 12.13 -1.50 -1.98
CA SER A 96 12.58 -0.38 -2.82
C SER A 96 14.10 -0.36 -2.87
N SER A 97 14.63 -0.26 -4.08
CA SER A 97 16.05 0.00 -4.37
C SER A 97 16.18 1.25 -5.26
N HIS A 98 17.39 1.52 -5.75
CA HIS A 98 17.60 2.58 -6.74
C HIS A 98 16.97 2.25 -8.11
N SER A 99 16.82 0.96 -8.43
CA SER A 99 16.39 0.49 -9.76
C SER A 99 15.02 -0.17 -9.77
N ALA A 100 14.44 -0.47 -8.62
CA ALA A 100 13.20 -1.24 -8.52
C ALA A 100 12.33 -0.77 -7.35
N THR A 101 11.02 -0.87 -7.50
CA THR A 101 10.05 -0.66 -6.41
C THR A 101 8.94 -1.67 -6.55
N HIS A 102 8.77 -2.50 -5.52
CA HIS A 102 7.78 -3.56 -5.48
C HIS A 102 6.62 -3.14 -4.60
N TYR A 103 5.42 -3.50 -5.05
CA TYR A 103 4.17 -3.14 -4.41
C TYR A 103 3.35 -4.39 -4.08
N LYS A 104 2.53 -4.32 -3.04
CA LYS A 104 1.46 -5.28 -2.78
C LYS A 104 0.15 -4.56 -2.50
N ILE A 105 -0.96 -5.22 -2.75
CA ILE A 105 -2.26 -4.74 -2.30
C ILE A 105 -2.25 -4.64 -0.76
N ALA A 106 -2.66 -3.49 -0.24
CA ALA A 106 -2.62 -3.24 1.21
C ALA A 106 -3.66 -4.04 1.99
N ASP A 107 -4.83 -4.28 1.38
CA ASP A 107 -5.94 -5.05 1.95
C ASP A 107 -6.68 -5.79 0.80
N PRO A 108 -6.21 -7.00 0.41
CA PRO A 108 -6.79 -7.73 -0.71
C PRO A 108 -8.28 -8.04 -0.56
N PRO A 109 -8.78 -8.49 0.62
CA PRO A 109 -10.22 -8.70 0.82
C PRO A 109 -11.06 -7.44 0.58
N LEU A 110 -10.67 -6.31 1.18
CA LEU A 110 -11.40 -5.07 1.03
C LEU A 110 -11.36 -4.54 -0.41
N LEU A 111 -10.20 -4.62 -1.06
CA LEU A 111 -10.06 -4.14 -2.43
C LEU A 111 -10.92 -4.96 -3.40
N ARG A 112 -10.96 -6.29 -3.23
CA ARG A 112 -11.79 -7.19 -4.03
C ARG A 112 -13.27 -6.82 -3.91
N GLU A 113 -13.76 -6.64 -2.69
CA GLU A 113 -15.14 -6.22 -2.44
C GLU A 113 -15.44 -4.87 -3.09
N ALA A 114 -14.52 -3.91 -2.97
CA ALA A 114 -14.71 -2.59 -3.53
C ALA A 114 -14.75 -2.60 -5.07
N ILE A 115 -13.88 -3.38 -5.72
CA ILE A 115 -13.87 -3.55 -7.18
C ILE A 115 -15.15 -4.25 -7.67
N GLN A 116 -15.61 -5.28 -6.96
CA GLN A 116 -16.84 -5.99 -7.32
C GLN A 116 -18.06 -5.07 -7.25
N ALA A 117 -18.18 -4.26 -6.19
CA ALA A 117 -19.25 -3.29 -6.04
C ALA A 117 -19.27 -2.19 -7.13
N MET A 118 -18.12 -1.92 -7.78
CA MET A 118 -18.04 -0.99 -8.91
C MET A 118 -18.37 -1.67 -10.26
N SER A 119 -18.30 -2.99 -10.32
CA SER A 119 -18.50 -3.78 -11.54
C SER A 119 -19.94 -4.29 -11.69
N GLU A 120 -20.68 -4.43 -10.60
CA GLU A 120 -22.11 -4.79 -10.64
C GLU A 120 -22.95 -3.58 -11.10
N PRO A 121 -23.69 -3.67 -12.22
CA PRO A 121 -24.72 -2.69 -12.51
C PRO A 121 -25.77 -2.76 -11.39
N ALA A 122 -26.15 -1.60 -10.85
CA ALA A 122 -27.21 -1.52 -9.84
C ALA A 122 -28.41 -2.36 -10.31
N PRO A 123 -28.97 -3.26 -9.47
CA PRO A 123 -30.16 -4.00 -9.86
C PRO A 123 -31.23 -2.98 -10.25
N LEU A 124 -31.74 -3.11 -11.48
CA LEU A 124 -32.85 -2.32 -11.97
C LEU A 124 -34.02 -2.58 -11.01
N VAL A 125 -34.31 -1.60 -10.15
CA VAL A 125 -35.49 -1.57 -9.28
C VAL A 125 -36.69 -1.10 -10.09
#